data_AF-A0AAW9W795-F1
#
_entry.id   AF-A0AAW9W795-F1
#
_cell.length_a   1.000
_cell.length_b   1.000
_cell.length_c   1.000
_cell.angle_alpha   90.00
_cell.angle_beta   90.00
_cell.angle_gamma   90.00
#
_symmetry.space_group_name_H-M   'P 1'
#
loop_
_entity.id
_entity.type
_entity.pdbx_description
1 polymer ?
#
loop_
_entity_poly.entity_id
_entity_poly.type
_entity_poly.pdbx_seq_one_letter_code
_entity_poly.pdbx_strand_id
1 'polypeptide(L)'
;AAEIDGATYAQTFWKVMLPIARPGILTAAVLAFINNWNEYYWASMLVIDKNELTVPALLGQFTTSFNTNYNGLFSAIVVIVLPPIILFAFTSKYFIEALGGGAVKG
;
A
#
# COMPACT_ATOMS: atom_id res chain seq x y z
N ALA A 1 -15.14 14.38 27.19
CA ALA A 1 -15.73 13.10 27.65
C ALA A 1 -14.69 12.23 28.33
N ALA A 2 -13.64 11.75 27.64
CA ALA A 2 -12.64 10.84 28.23
C ALA A 2 -11.87 11.37 29.47
N GLU A 3 -11.52 12.67 29.52
CA GLU A 3 -10.92 13.28 30.72
C GLU A 3 -11.91 13.41 31.89
N ILE A 4 -13.21 13.52 31.59
CA ILE A 4 -14.27 13.64 32.60
C ILE A 4 -14.55 12.26 33.24
N ASP A 5 -14.30 11.17 32.50
CA ASP A 5 -14.47 9.77 32.95
C ASP A 5 -13.23 9.19 33.67
N GLY A 6 -12.20 9.99 33.97
CA GLY A 6 -11.01 9.55 34.71
C GLY A 6 -10.06 8.64 33.92
N ALA A 7 -10.17 8.60 32.58
CA ALA A 7 -9.28 7.79 31.75
C ALA A 7 -7.86 8.38 31.71
N THR A 8 -6.85 7.57 32.05
CA THR A 8 -5.43 7.93 31.88
C THR A 8 -5.12 8.34 30.43
N TYR A 9 -4.15 9.25 30.22
CA TYR A 9 -3.73 9.72 28.89
C TYR A 9 -3.50 8.59 27.86
N ALA A 10 -2.86 7.50 28.28
CA ALA A 10 -2.66 6.33 27.43
C ALA A 10 -3.99 5.65 27.02
N GLN A 11 -4.96 5.55 27.93
CA GLN A 11 -6.28 4.98 27.62
C GLN A 11 -7.06 5.88 26.65
N THR A 12 -6.99 7.21 26.83
CA THR A 12 -7.63 8.16 25.90
C THR A 12 -7.02 8.06 24.50
N PHE A 13 -5.70 7.93 24.40
CA PHE A 13 -5.03 7.72 23.11
C PHE A 13 -5.49 6.42 22.42
N TRP A 14 -5.37 5.28 23.09
CA TRP A 14 -5.66 3.97 22.49
C TRP A 14 -7.15 3.69 22.28
N LYS A 15 -8.04 4.17 23.16
CA LYS A 15 -9.49 3.87 23.10
C LYS A 15 -10.31 4.92 22.39
N VAL A 16 -9.82 6.16 22.26
CA VAL A 16 -10.61 7.27 21.69
C VAL A 16 -9.93 7.86 20.46
N MET A 17 -8.69 8.33 20.58
CA MET A 17 -8.00 8.96 19.43
C MET A 17 -7.69 7.95 18.31
N LEU A 18 -7.13 6.79 18.66
CA LEU A 18 -6.66 5.81 17.68
C LEU A 18 -7.80 5.18 16.85
N PRO A 19 -8.97 4.81 17.41
CA PRO A 19 -10.09 4.31 16.63
C PRO A 19 -10.72 5.37 15.71
N ILE A 20 -10.71 6.64 16.12
CA ILE A 20 -11.20 7.74 15.27
C ILE A 20 -10.23 8.01 14.12
N ALA A 21 -8.92 7.88 14.36
CA ALA A 21 -7.89 8.04 13.33
C ALA A 21 -7.72 6.82 12.41
N ARG A 22 -8.21 5.63 12.80
CA ARG A 22 -8.09 4.37 12.02
C ARG A 22 -8.41 4.50 10.53
N PRO A 23 -9.54 5.08 10.09
CA PRO A 23 -9.83 5.21 8.65
C PRO A 23 -8.79 6.06 7.90
N GLY A 24 -8.30 7.13 8.53
CA GLY A 24 -7.21 7.95 7.97
C GLY A 24 -5.88 7.19 7.89
N ILE A 25 -5.52 6.47 8.96
CA ILE A 25 -4.28 5.66 9.01
C ILE A 25 -4.33 4.54 7.95
N LEU A 26 -5.46 3.85 7.81
CA LEU A 26 -5.63 2.80 6.80
C LEU A 26 -5.50 3.37 5.38
N THR A 27 -6.09 4.54 5.12
CA THR A 27 -5.96 5.21 3.82
C THR A 27 -4.51 5.58 3.53
N ALA A 28 -3.81 6.18 4.49
CA ALA A 28 -2.39 6.51 4.36
C ALA A 28 -1.52 5.26 4.15
N ALA A 29 -1.81 4.16 4.86
CA ALA A 29 -1.10 2.90 4.72
C ALA A 29 -1.29 2.28 3.32
N VAL A 30 -2.49 2.32 2.78
CA VAL A 30 -2.78 1.86 1.40
C VAL A 30 -2.03 2.69 0.37
N LEU A 31 -2.06 4.02 0.50
CA LEU A 31 -1.32 4.91 -0.40
C LEU A 31 0.19 4.68 -0.31
N ALA A 32 0.72 4.47 0.91
CA ALA A 32 2.13 4.15 1.12
C ALA A 32 2.49 2.79 0.52
N PHE A 33 1.63 1.78 0.64
CA PHE A 33 1.82 0.48 0.01
C PHE A 33 1.86 0.60 -1.51
N ILE A 34 0.90 1.31 -2.13
CA ILE A 34 0.85 1.49 -3.58
C ILE A 34 2.13 2.19 -4.10
N ASN A 35 2.61 3.20 -3.38
CA ASN A 35 3.85 3.90 -3.75
C ASN A 35 5.07 2.97 -3.67
N ASN A 36 5.26 2.26 -2.55
CA ASN A 36 6.40 1.37 -2.38
C ASN A 36 6.33 0.13 -3.28
N TRP A 37 5.14 -0.38 -3.57
CA TRP A 37 4.94 -1.55 -4.43
C TRP A 37 5.29 -1.27 -5.89
N ASN A 38 5.07 -0.04 -6.37
CA ASN A 38 5.43 0.39 -7.73
C ASN A 38 6.84 0.97 -7.83
N GLU A 39 7.60 1.02 -6.74
CA GLU A 39 8.92 1.64 -6.72
C GLU A 39 9.93 0.77 -7.48
N TYR A 40 10.32 1.23 -8.66
CA TYR A 40 11.28 0.59 -9.56
C TYR A 40 12.68 1.19 -9.43
N TYR A 41 12.78 2.51 -9.27
CA TYR A 41 14.04 3.23 -9.44
C TYR A 41 15.02 2.93 -8.31
N TRP A 42 14.55 2.98 -7.07
CA TRP A 42 15.39 2.67 -5.91
C TRP A 42 15.87 1.22 -5.91
N ALA A 43 14.98 0.28 -6.23
CA ALA A 43 15.31 -1.13 -6.28
C ALA A 43 16.31 -1.46 -7.39
N SER A 44 16.14 -0.91 -8.59
CA SER A 44 17.06 -1.14 -9.71
C SER A 44 18.45 -0.54 -9.49
N MET A 45 18.58 0.49 -8.64
CA MET A 45 19.87 1.12 -8.36
C MET A 45 20.63 0.45 -7.21
N LEU A 46 19.93 0.01 -6.16
CA LEU A 46 20.57 -0.53 -4.95
C LEU A 46 20.69 -2.04 -4.92
N VAL A 47 19.77 -2.75 -5.57
CA VAL A 47 19.76 -4.20 -5.53
C VAL A 47 20.60 -4.75 -6.68
N ILE A 48 21.74 -5.33 -6.32
CA ILE A 48 22.69 -5.93 -7.27
C ILE A 48 22.46 -7.45 -7.39
N ASP A 49 22.04 -8.11 -6.31
CA ASP A 49 21.78 -9.55 -6.31
C ASP A 49 20.41 -9.86 -6.93
N LYS A 50 20.39 -10.83 -7.83
CA LYS A 50 19.18 -11.31 -8.52
C LYS A 50 18.13 -11.88 -7.56
N ASN A 51 18.54 -12.43 -6.42
CA ASN A 51 17.62 -13.04 -5.46
C ASN A 51 16.87 -12.01 -4.58
N GLU A 52 17.35 -10.78 -4.54
CA GLU A 52 16.77 -9.70 -3.71
C GLU A 52 15.98 -8.69 -4.56
N LEU A 53 15.88 -8.92 -5.87
CA LEU A 53 15.20 -8.00 -6.78
C LEU A 53 13.74 -7.84 -6.40
N THR A 54 13.32 -6.59 -6.31
CA THR A 54 11.92 -6.28 -6.16
C THR A 54 11.17 -6.68 -7.42
N VAL A 55 9.89 -6.90 -7.24
CA VAL A 55 8.96 -7.33 -8.28
C VAL A 55 9.02 -6.46 -9.56
N PRO A 56 9.03 -5.11 -9.50
CA PRO A 56 9.21 -4.27 -10.67
C PRO A 56 10.62 -4.37 -11.30
N ALA A 57 11.67 -4.48 -10.47
CA ALA A 57 13.05 -4.59 -10.95
C ALA A 57 13.29 -5.91 -11.69
N LEU A 58 12.63 -7.00 -11.27
CA LEU A 58 12.65 -8.29 -11.94
C LEU A 58 12.01 -8.22 -13.34
N LEU A 59 10.93 -7.45 -13.52
CA LEU A 59 10.30 -7.24 -14.83
C LEU A 59 11.26 -6.63 -15.85
N GLY A 60 12.12 -5.70 -15.41
CA GLY A 60 13.15 -5.10 -16.25
C GLY A 60 14.11 -6.12 -16.88
N GLN A 61 14.29 -7.29 -16.26
CA GLN A 61 15.15 -8.36 -16.79
C GLN A 61 14.53 -9.19 -17.91
N PHE A 62 13.20 -9.19 -18.07
CA PHE A 62 12.53 -9.90 -19.17
C PHE A 62 12.70 -9.17 -20.51
N THR A 63 13.09 -7.90 -20.46
CA THR A 63 13.47 -7.04 -21.59
C THR A 63 14.99 -6.92 -21.67
N THR A 64 15.64 -7.95 -22.23
CA THR A 64 17.07 -7.89 -22.59
C THR A 64 17.26 -7.28 -23.98
N SER A 65 18.36 -6.55 -24.21
CA SER A 65 18.65 -5.85 -25.48
C SER A 65 18.69 -6.72 -26.74
N PHE A 66 18.75 -8.06 -26.59
CA PHE A 66 18.88 -9.01 -27.70
C PHE A 66 17.71 -9.99 -27.85
N ASN A 67 16.84 -10.11 -26.83
CA ASN A 67 15.67 -10.98 -26.88
C ASN A 67 14.71 -10.60 -25.76
N THR A 68 13.46 -10.26 -26.10
CA THR A 68 12.41 -9.93 -25.12
C THR A 68 11.48 -11.13 -25.00
N ASN A 69 11.46 -11.75 -23.82
CA ASN A 69 10.53 -12.85 -23.55
C ASN A 69 9.18 -12.27 -23.13
N TYR A 70 8.35 -11.91 -24.10
CA TYR A 70 7.01 -11.37 -23.87
C TYR A 70 6.10 -12.34 -23.09
N ASN A 71 6.22 -13.65 -23.34
CA ASN A 71 5.40 -14.65 -22.64
C ASN A 71 5.71 -14.65 -21.13
N GLY A 72 6.99 -14.65 -20.77
CA GLY A 72 7.42 -14.55 -19.36
C GLY A 72 7.05 -13.20 -18.74
N LEU A 73 7.23 -12.11 -19.49
CA LEU A 73 6.91 -10.76 -19.03
C LEU A 73 5.41 -10.61 -18.69
N PHE A 74 4.51 -10.99 -19.60
CA PHE A 74 3.07 -10.88 -19.37
C PHE A 74 2.59 -11.81 -18.25
N SER A 75 3.13 -13.04 -18.16
CA SER A 75 2.82 -13.95 -17.06
C SER A 75 3.24 -13.38 -15.71
N ALA A 76 4.44 -12.79 -15.63
CA ALA A 76 4.89 -12.11 -14.42
C ALA A 76 3.98 -10.92 -14.07
N ILE A 77 3.64 -10.06 -15.04
CA ILE A 77 2.73 -8.91 -14.81
C ILE A 77 1.41 -9.33 -14.18
N VAL A 78 0.78 -10.43 -14.65
CA VAL A 78 -0.46 -10.93 -14.05
C VAL A 78 -0.29 -11.25 -12.57
N VAL A 79 0.78 -11.95 -12.20
CA VAL A 79 1.06 -12.31 -10.79
C VAL A 79 1.32 -11.06 -9.95
N ILE A 80 1.98 -10.05 -10.52
CA ILE A 80 2.38 -8.82 -9.84
C ILE A 80 1.21 -7.89 -9.56
N VAL A 81 0.20 -7.90 -10.43
CA VAL A 81 -1.01 -7.09 -10.29
C VAL A 81 -1.99 -7.69 -9.28
N LEU A 82 -1.90 -8.99 -8.97
CA LEU A 82 -2.81 -9.65 -8.01
C LEU A 82 -2.77 -9.05 -6.59
N PRO A 83 -1.61 -8.87 -5.93
CA PRO A 83 -1.57 -8.28 -4.59
C PRO A 83 -2.20 -6.89 -4.47
N PRO A 84 -1.93 -5.92 -5.38
CA PRO A 84 -2.62 -4.62 -5.32
C PRO A 84 -4.13 -4.73 -5.57
N ILE A 85 -4.59 -5.64 -6.44
CA ILE A 85 -6.03 -5.90 -6.61
C ILE A 85 -6.65 -6.41 -5.32
N ILE A 86 -6.01 -7.39 -4.66
CA ILE A 86 -6.48 -7.97 -3.41
C ILE A 86 -6.54 -6.88 -2.32
N LEU A 87 -5.47 -6.10 -2.19
CA LEU A 87 -5.40 -4.99 -1.26
C LEU A 87 -6.54 -4.00 -1.50
N PHE A 88 -6.72 -3.57 -2.76
CA PHE A 88 -7.80 -2.66 -3.15
C PHE A 88 -9.18 -3.23 -2.83
N ALA A 89 -9.42 -4.52 -3.09
CA ALA A 89 -10.70 -5.17 -2.78
C ALA A 89 -11.02 -5.06 -1.28
N PHE A 90 -10.04 -5.30 -0.40
CA PHE A 90 -10.22 -5.17 1.05
C PHE A 90 -10.34 -3.72 1.53
N THR A 91 -9.66 -2.78 0.87
CA THR A 91 -9.59 -1.38 1.30
C THR A 91 -10.60 -0.46 0.61
N SER A 92 -11.28 -0.94 -0.42
CA SER A 92 -12.31 -0.22 -1.19
C SER A 92 -13.35 0.44 -0.28
N LYS A 93 -13.86 -0.29 0.72
CA LYS A 93 -14.81 0.22 1.72
C LYS A 93 -14.25 1.39 2.54
N TYR A 94 -12.98 1.32 2.94
CA TYR A 94 -12.33 2.38 3.73
C TYR A 94 -12.05 3.61 2.88
N PHE A 95 -11.77 3.43 1.60
CA PHE A 95 -11.63 4.52 0.64
C PHE A 95 -12.95 5.28 0.45
N ILE A 96 -14.07 4.55 0.35
CA ILE A 96 -15.43 5.13 0.25
C ILE A 96 -15.81 5.84 1.55
N GLU A 97 -15.55 5.23 2.72
CA GLU A 97 -15.79 5.85 4.03
C GLU A 97 -14.91 7.09 4.26
N ALA A 98 -13.65 7.08 3.82
CA ALA A 98 -12.76 8.24 3.92
C ALA A 98 -13.23 9.41 3.04
N LEU A 99 -13.72 9.12 1.83
CA LEU A 99 -14.30 10.13 0.94
C LEU A 99 -15.65 10.65 1.47
N GLY A 100 -16.49 9.79 2.03
CA GLY A 100 -17.79 10.15 2.60
C GLY A 100 -17.69 10.91 3.93
N GLY A 101 -16.77 10.52 4.82
CA GLY A 101 -16.59 11.14 6.13
C GLY A 101 -16.01 12.56 6.09
N GLY A 102 -15.33 12.93 4.99
CA GLY A 102 -14.85 14.29 4.74
C GLY A 102 -15.90 15.23 4.14
N ALA A 103 -16.92 14.69 3.46
CA ALA A 103 -17.96 15.48 2.78
C ALA A 103 -19.15 15.87 3.67
N VAL A 104 -19.35 15.21 4.83
CA VAL A 104 -20.53 15.43 5.71
C VAL A 104 -20.21 16.25 6.96
N LYS A 105 -19.09 16.99 6.96
CA LYS A 105 -18.85 18.08 7.93
C LYS A 105 -18.77 19.41 7.20
N GLY A 106 -19.87 19.75 6.53
CA GLY A 106 -20.30 21.09 6.17
C GLY A 106 -21.71 21.29 6.70
#